data_AF-A0A0V0SX64-F1
#
_entry.id   AF-A0A0V0SX64-F1
#
_cell.length_a   1.000
_cell.length_b   1.000
_cell.length_c   1.000
_cell.angle_alpha   90.00
_cell.angle_beta   90.00
_cell.angle_gamma   90.00
#
_symmetry.space_group_name_H-M   'P 1'
#
loop_
_entity.id
_entity.type
_entity.pdbx_description
1 polymer ?
#
loop_
_entity_poly.entity_id
_entity_poly.type
_entity_poly.pdbx_seq_one_letter_code
_entity_poly.pdbx_strand_id
1 'polypeptide(L)' 'MKIETIKRRQQEVETNPDEDFKRKFSESVTFDGKRCVVGLLWRAGAVQLPNNREVAMRRLRALRRQLNRDPEKHQEY' A
#
# COMPACT_ATOMS: atom_id res chain seq x y z
N MET A 1 -46.39 -22.44 10.67
CA MET A 1 -46.45 -20.99 10.34
C MET A 1 -45.69 -20.24 11.41
N LYS A 2 -44.82 -19.27 11.19
CA LYS A 2 -44.08 -18.70 10.05
C LYS A 2 -42.79 -18.19 10.74
N ILE A 3 -41.62 -18.71 10.40
CA ILE A 3 -40.37 -18.09 10.86
C ILE A 3 -40.05 -17.04 9.81
N GLU A 4 -40.34 -15.79 10.15
CA GLU A 4 -40.16 -14.66 9.25
C GLU A 4 -38.69 -14.50 8.90
N THR A 5 -38.44 -14.70 7.61
CA THR A 5 -37.22 -14.48 6.86
C THR A 5 -36.59 -13.14 7.25
N ILE A 6 -35.55 -13.17 8.09
CA ILE A 6 -34.67 -12.02 8.27
C ILE A 6 -33.98 -11.82 6.93
N LYS A 7 -34.56 -10.93 6.11
CA LYS A 7 -33.90 -10.24 5.02
C LYS A 7 -32.67 -9.59 5.63
N ARG A 8 -31.57 -10.34 5.63
CA ARG A 8 -30.21 -9.83 5.76
C ARG A 8 -29.99 -8.98 4.52
N ARG A 9 -30.55 -7.77 4.52
CA ARG A 9 -30.18 -6.70 3.62
C ARG A 9 -28.69 -6.59 3.80
N GLN A 10 -27.95 -7.02 2.79
CA GLN A 10 -26.58 -6.60 2.58
C GLN A 10 -26.66 -5.08 2.58
N GLN A 11 -26.33 -4.50 3.72
CA GLN A 11 -25.96 -3.11 3.75
C GLN A 11 -24.59 -3.13 3.08
N GLU A 12 -24.60 -3.02 1.76
CA GLU A 12 -23.44 -2.58 1.01
C GLU A 12 -23.12 -1.22 1.62
N VAL A 13 -22.21 -1.23 2.60
CA VAL A 13 -21.58 -0.03 3.06
C VAL A 13 -20.92 0.50 1.79
N GLU A 14 -21.47 1.58 1.24
CA GLU A 14 -20.79 2.41 0.24
C GLU A 14 -19.55 2.96 0.94
N THR A 15 -18.54 2.11 1.11
CA THR A 15 -17.24 2.56 1.54
C THR A 15 -16.72 3.37 0.38
N ASN A 16 -16.45 4.66 0.62
CA ASN A 16 -15.69 5.48 -0.31
C ASN A 16 -14.51 4.62 -0.81
N PRO A 17 -14.34 4.43 -2.14
CA PRO A 17 -13.29 3.59 -2.69
C PRO A 17 -11.93 3.86 -2.03
N ASP A 18 -11.63 5.12 -1.76
CA ASP A 18 -10.40 5.55 -1.09
C ASP A 18 -10.27 5.02 0.34
N GLU A 19 -11.35 5.00 1.12
CA GLU A 19 -11.34 4.44 2.47
C GLU A 19 -11.22 2.92 2.45
N ASP A 20 -11.84 2.29 1.47
CA ASP A 20 -11.74 0.84 1.25
C ASP A 20 -10.31 0.44 0.85
N PHE A 21 -9.65 1.27 0.03
CA PHE A 21 -8.24 1.15 -0.35
C PHE A 21 -7.31 1.33 0.85
N LYS A 22 -7.49 2.40 1.64
CA LYS A 22 -6.69 2.64 2.85
C LYS A 22 -6.81 1.48 3.84
N ARG A 23 -8.03 0.99 4.05
CA ARG A 23 -8.29 -0.17 4.93
C ARG A 23 -7.54 -1.40 4.44
N LYS A 24 -7.76 -1.84 3.20
CA LYS A 24 -7.10 -3.02 2.62
C LYS A 24 -5.59 -2.88 2.59
N PHE A 25 -5.07 -1.69 2.34
CA PHE A 25 -3.63 -1.40 2.42
C PHE A 25 -3.13 -1.64 3.84
N SER A 26 -3.76 -1.01 4.84
CA SER A 26 -3.35 -1.10 6.25
C SER A 26 -3.38 -2.54 6.79
N GLU A 27 -4.42 -3.31 6.44
CA GLU A 27 -4.56 -4.72 6.79
C GLU A 27 -3.48 -5.61 6.15
N SER A 28 -2.94 -5.19 5.01
CA SER A 28 -1.90 -5.94 4.29
C SER A 28 -0.47 -5.64 4.78
N VAL A 29 -0.28 -4.56 5.53
CA VAL A 29 1.04 -4.15 6.04
C VAL A 29 1.39 -5.02 7.23
N THR A 30 2.44 -5.82 7.09
CA THR A 30 2.97 -6.67 8.18
C THR A 30 4.48 -6.48 8.30
N PHE A 31 5.03 -6.73 9.49
CA PHE A 31 6.48 -6.69 9.73
C PHE A 31 6.98 -8.10 10.07
N ASP A 32 7.82 -8.68 9.22
CA ASP A 32 8.32 -10.05 9.37
C ASP A 32 9.53 -10.17 10.33
N GLY A 33 9.83 -9.11 11.08
CA GLY A 33 11.01 -9.02 11.94
C GLY A 33 12.25 -8.45 11.24
N LYS A 34 12.26 -8.33 9.91
CA LYS A 34 13.38 -7.76 9.14
C LYS A 34 12.94 -6.66 8.17
N ARG A 35 11.72 -6.73 7.65
CA ARG A 35 11.19 -5.83 6.62
C ARG A 35 9.68 -5.68 6.75
N CYS A 36 9.18 -4.54 6.30
CA CYS A 36 7.76 -4.35 6.06
C CYS A 36 7.37 -5.08 4.77
N VAL A 37 6.31 -5.88 4.86
CA VAL A 37 5.69 -6.59 3.75
C VAL A 37 4.32 -5.97 3.53
N VAL A 38 3.99 -5.67 2.27
CA VAL A 38 2.70 -5.10 1.85
C VAL A 38 2.07 -6.04 0.84
N GLY A 39 0.76 -6.24 0.96
CA GLY A 39 -0.02 -6.96 -0.03
C GLY A 39 -0.26 -6.11 -1.27
N LEU A 40 -0.15 -6.72 -2.44
CA LEU A 40 -0.49 -6.05 -3.71
C LEU A 40 -2.01 -6.10 -3.90
N LEU A 41 -2.67 -4.95 -3.75
CA LEU A 41 -4.13 -4.83 -3.85
C LEU A 41 -4.73 -5.34 -5.17
N TRP A 42 -3.95 -5.33 -6.26
CA TRP A 42 -4.37 -5.80 -7.59
C TRP A 42 -3.95 -7.24 -7.92
N ARG A 43 -3.29 -7.96 -7.01
CA ARG A 43 -2.83 -9.33 -7.27
C ARG A 43 -3.25 -10.26 -6.13
N ALA A 44 -4.13 -11.21 -6.45
CA ALA A 44 -4.54 -12.23 -5.50
C ALA A 44 -3.32 -13.10 -5.11
N GLY A 45 -3.06 -13.21 -3.80
CA GLY A 45 -1.96 -13.97 -3.24
C GLY A 45 -0.80 -13.10 -2.72
N ALA A 46 -0.18 -13.54 -1.63
CA ALA A 46 0.98 -12.91 -1.03
C ALA A 46 2.23 -13.14 -1.91
N VAL A 47 2.41 -12.30 -2.93
CA VAL A 47 3.63 -12.32 -3.75
C VAL A 47 4.75 -11.70 -2.94
N GLN A 48 5.75 -12.51 -2.59
CA GLN A 48 6.96 -11.98 -1.96
C GLN A 48 7.77 -11.20 -2.99
N LEU A 49 7.84 -9.88 -2.83
CA LEU A 49 8.74 -9.06 -3.62
C LEU A 49 10.19 -9.27 -3.14
N PRO A 50 11.16 -9.27 -4.07
CA PRO A 50 12.57 -9.32 -3.69
C PRO A 50 12.95 -8.11 -2.83
N ASN A 51 13.96 -8.27 -1.98
CA ASN A 51 14.44 -7.19 -1.12
C ASN A 51 14.97 -6.02 -1.98
N ASN A 52 14.23 -4.91 -2.01
CA ASN A 52 14.54 -3.72 -2.80
C ASN A 52 15.45 -2.70 -2.07
N ARG A 53 15.93 -3.00 -0.85
CA ARG A 53 16.62 -2.01 0.00
C ARG A 53 17.87 -1.44 -0.64
N GLU A 54 18.76 -2.28 -1.19
CA GLU A 54 20.00 -1.80 -1.81
C GLU A 54 19.73 -0.92 -3.03
N VAL A 55 18.76 -1.30 -3.86
CA VAL A 55 18.37 -0.57 -5.06
C VAL A 55 17.74 0.77 -4.66
N ALA A 56 16.84 0.79 -3.69
CA ALA A 56 16.24 2.01 -3.15
C ALA A 56 17.32 2.97 -2.60
N MET A 57 18.30 2.45 -1.85
CA MET A 57 19.41 3.25 -1.32
C MET A 57 20.31 3.81 -2.42
N ARG A 58 20.58 3.04 -3.49
CA ARG A 58 21.34 3.53 -4.65
C ARG A 58 20.59 4.68 -5.35
N ARG A 59 19.29 4.52 -5.57
CA ARG A 59 18.44 5.56 -6.17
C ARG A 59 18.41 6.83 -5.31
N LEU A 60 18.23 6.68 -4.00
CA LEU A 60 18.24 7.81 -3.06
C LEU A 60 19.58 8.57 -3.09
N ARG A 61 20.72 7.85 -3.12
CA ARG A 61 22.05 8.49 -3.21
C ARG A 61 22.22 9.21 -4.54
N ALA A 62 21.79 8.61 -5.65
CA ALA A 62 21.84 9.24 -6.96
C ALA A 62 21.00 10.54 -6.99
N LEU A 63 19.77 10.47 -6.47
CA LEU A 63 18.89 11.63 -6.36
C LEU A 63 19.53 12.75 -5.54
N ARG A 64 20.08 12.44 -4.35
CA ARG A 64 20.78 13.43 -3.53
C ARG A 64 21.94 14.09 -4.25
N ARG A 65 22.73 13.33 -5.01
CA ARG A 65 23.82 13.91 -5.83
C ARG A 65 23.29 14.83 -6.92
N GLN A 66 22.17 14.47 -7.54
CA GLN A 66 21.54 15.29 -8.57
C GLN A 66 21.01 16.60 -7.97
N LEU A 67 20.27 16.52 -6.86
CA LEU A 67 19.75 17.68 -6.15
C LEU A 67 20.86 18.60 -5.61
N ASN A 68 21.99 18.04 -5.17
CA ASN A 68 23.14 18.85 -4.74
C ASN A 68 23.86 19.52 -5.92
N ARG A 69 23.72 19.02 -7.15
CA ARG A 69 24.30 19.62 -8.36
C ARG A 69 23.41 20.67 -8.98
N ASP A 70 22.10 20.53 -8.79
CA ASP A 70 21.07 21.39 -9.35
C ASP A 70 20.07 21.73 -8.23
N PRO A 71 20.38 22.75 -7.41
CA PRO A 71 19.56 23.13 -6.27
C PRO A 71 18.20 23.70 -6.67
N GLU A 72 18.02 24.17 -7.91
CA GLU A 72 16.71 24.64 -8.41
C GLU A 72 15.73 23.47 -8.56
N LYS A 73 16.21 22.28 -8.97
CA LYS A 73 15.40 21.05 -8.97
C LYS A 73 14.95 20.58 -7.59
N HIS A 74 15.51 21.12 -6.52
CA HIS A 74 15.10 20.81 -5.16
C HIS A 74 13.72 21.40 -4.82
N GLN A 75 13.21 22.36 -5.62
CA GLN A 75 11.88 22.94 -5.44
C GLN A 75 10.76 22.09 -6.07
N GLU A 76 11.09 21.15 -6.97
CA GLU A 76 10.12 20.28 -7.67
C GLU A 76 9.79 18.97 -6.92
N TYR A 77 10.53 18.65 -5.85
CA TYR A 77 10.39 17.43 -5.02
C TYR A 77 10.08 17.78 -3.57
#